data_AF-A0A350WMJ4-F1
#
_entry.id   AF-A0A350WMJ4-F1
#
_cell.length_a   1.000
_cell.length_b   1.000
_cell.length_c   1.000
_cell.angle_alpha   90.00
_cell.angle_beta   90.00
_cell.angle_gamma   90.00
#
_symmetry.space_group_name_H-M   'P 1'
#
loop_
_entity.id
_entity.type
_entity.pdbx_description
1 polymer ?
#
loop_
_entity_poly.entity_id
_entity_poly.type
_entity_poly.pdbx_seq_one_letter_code
_entity_poly.pdbx_strand_id
1 'polypeptide(L)'
;MTTNRPLRVFLCHSSADKPAVRELYQKLRAEPWIQPWLDEINLLPGQEWDLEIEQAIEATDIIIVCLSNNSITKRGYVQKEIKIALDYSDLRPEGEVFIIPIRLEDCKPPKRLSKWQYADYFEGQRDEALKRLLSSLEKCGESLGTVNFDKPNKVKDINNAVVIPEEPKQNRDDVQTQWIAQQENKLKNVKNFDFPKNKDDHHTALASEVVSSASSGGVKFLVSKLQWGKNDFGYSLHAEPTSYSFSGMQSPDFLSYLGFRKESCQFVSTRICYTTWVDSSFDVSKFAADFGDAFANFDNASNLFRDCGYFLDQPEGLAYFGYSSEGRIGRSKSPYGGDGHNANSVRKMKQSEDEDFFYQLSWIERANSKGWVIHCKIKNSSHQELPPVLKFLDFNAFSECPLFDFEKCFWMFIEYQTRNSDVFEGNAEYAHRCYDSHAKKFSTAARKLIQANNLMSEFGFHFLKS
;
A
#
# COMPACT_ATOMS: atom_id res chain seq x y z
N MET A 1 -4.80 -19.41 18.43
CA MET A 1 -6.05 -19.30 19.20
C MET A 1 -7.23 -19.29 18.25
N THR A 2 -8.25 -20.12 18.46
CA THR A 2 -9.47 -20.03 17.66
C THR A 2 -10.23 -18.77 18.04
N THR A 3 -10.23 -17.74 17.19
CA THR A 3 -11.15 -16.61 17.40
C THR A 3 -12.54 -17.13 17.10
N ASN A 4 -13.35 -17.41 18.12
CA ASN A 4 -14.71 -17.92 17.95
C ASN A 4 -15.60 -16.79 17.38
N ARG A 5 -15.48 -16.56 16.08
CA ARG A 5 -16.19 -15.54 15.32
C ARG A 5 -16.71 -16.17 14.03
N PRO A 6 -17.88 -15.75 13.51
CA PRO A 6 -18.39 -16.30 12.27
C PRO A 6 -17.43 -16.02 11.10
N LEU A 7 -17.39 -16.96 10.17
CA LEU A 7 -16.66 -16.86 8.90
C LEU A 7 -17.30 -15.77 8.05
N ARG A 8 -16.54 -14.71 7.73
CA ARG A 8 -17.02 -13.60 6.92
C ARG A 8 -16.94 -13.99 5.45
N VAL A 9 -18.07 -13.94 4.76
CA VAL A 9 -18.20 -14.40 3.37
C VAL A 9 -18.81 -13.31 2.51
N PHE A 10 -18.07 -12.82 1.52
CA PHE A 10 -18.52 -11.79 0.59
C PHE A 10 -19.15 -12.43 -0.66
N LEU A 11 -20.34 -11.97 -1.06
CA LEU A 11 -21.04 -12.45 -2.26
C LEU A 11 -20.88 -11.46 -3.44
N CYS A 12 -19.91 -11.72 -4.32
CA CYS A 12 -19.73 -10.96 -5.56
C CYS A 12 -20.70 -11.47 -6.63
N HIS A 13 -21.48 -10.57 -7.24
CA HIS A 13 -22.49 -10.96 -8.23
C HIS A 13 -22.90 -9.81 -9.16
N SER A 14 -23.56 -10.12 -10.27
CA SER A 14 -24.20 -9.07 -11.08
C SER A 14 -25.57 -8.68 -10.55
N SER A 15 -25.96 -7.43 -10.79
CA SER A 15 -27.30 -6.95 -10.44
C SER A 15 -28.43 -7.79 -11.07
N ALA A 16 -28.16 -8.48 -12.19
CA ALA A 16 -29.10 -9.40 -12.83
C ALA A 16 -29.25 -10.74 -12.09
N ASP A 17 -28.27 -11.10 -11.26
CA ASP A 17 -28.22 -12.37 -10.52
C ASP A 17 -28.85 -12.30 -9.13
N LYS A 18 -29.29 -11.11 -8.71
CA LYS A 18 -29.86 -10.82 -7.38
C LYS A 18 -30.87 -11.85 -6.88
N PRO A 19 -31.83 -12.36 -7.68
CA PRO A 19 -32.80 -13.34 -7.19
C PRO A 19 -32.14 -14.63 -6.67
N ALA A 20 -31.18 -15.19 -7.42
CA ALA A 20 -30.49 -16.43 -7.04
C ALA A 20 -29.49 -16.20 -5.90
N VAL A 21 -28.81 -15.05 -5.91
CA VAL A 21 -27.82 -14.68 -4.88
C VAL A 21 -28.49 -14.38 -3.54
N ARG A 22 -29.69 -13.80 -3.55
CA ARG A 22 -30.46 -13.56 -2.32
C ARG A 22 -30.90 -14.86 -1.66
N GLU A 23 -31.29 -15.87 -2.44
CA GLU A 23 -31.56 -17.22 -1.93
C GLU A 23 -30.31 -17.82 -1.29
N LEU A 24 -29.16 -17.74 -1.98
CA LEU A 24 -27.88 -18.22 -1.47
C LEU A 24 -27.48 -17.49 -0.17
N TYR A 25 -27.65 -16.16 -0.11
CA TYR A 25 -27.40 -15.36 1.09
C TYR A 25 -28.25 -15.83 2.27
N GLN A 26 -29.54 -16.09 2.07
CA GLN A 26 -30.43 -16.58 3.12
C GLN A 26 -30.01 -17.96 3.63
N LYS A 27 -29.61 -18.85 2.72
CA LYS A 27 -29.10 -20.19 3.06
C LYS A 27 -27.79 -20.12 3.85
N LEU A 28 -26.86 -19.26 3.45
CA LEU A 28 -25.61 -19.04 4.20
C LEU A 28 -25.86 -18.39 5.57
N ARG A 29 -26.80 -17.44 5.66
CA ARG A 29 -27.14 -16.77 6.92
C ARG A 29 -27.85 -17.69 7.92
N ALA A 30 -28.46 -18.78 7.45
CA ALA A 30 -29.07 -19.78 8.33
C ALA A 30 -28.02 -20.56 9.14
N GLU A 31 -26.76 -20.56 8.69
CA GLU A 31 -25.64 -21.18 9.39
C GLU A 31 -25.07 -20.21 10.44
N PRO A 32 -25.08 -20.56 11.75
CA PRO A 32 -24.70 -19.64 12.83
C PRO A 32 -23.21 -19.27 12.84
N TRP A 33 -22.40 -20.01 12.09
CA TRP A 33 -20.96 -19.82 11.98
C TRP A 33 -20.56 -19.05 10.71
N ILE A 34 -21.52 -18.58 9.90
CA ILE A 34 -21.27 -17.80 8.69
C ILE A 34 -21.87 -16.40 8.85
N GLN A 35 -21.08 -15.39 8.50
CA GLN A 35 -21.53 -14.00 8.38
C GLN A 35 -21.44 -13.60 6.90
N PRO A 36 -22.50 -13.81 6.11
CA PRO A 36 -22.50 -13.40 4.72
C PRO A 36 -22.65 -11.88 4.60
N TRP A 37 -22.03 -11.30 3.57
CA TRP A 37 -22.14 -9.89 3.21
C TRP A 37 -22.66 -9.78 1.78
N LEU A 38 -23.71 -8.97 1.60
CA LEU A 38 -24.36 -8.68 0.33
C LEU A 38 -24.64 -7.17 0.26
N ASP A 39 -24.18 -6.51 -0.81
CA ASP A 39 -24.31 -5.06 -1.04
C ASP A 39 -25.74 -4.53 -0.84
N GLU A 40 -26.75 -5.24 -1.33
CA GLU A 40 -28.18 -4.86 -1.21
C GLU A 40 -28.68 -4.84 0.24
N ILE A 41 -28.06 -5.62 1.13
CA ILE A 41 -28.52 -5.82 2.51
C ILE A 41 -27.64 -5.06 3.50
N ASN A 42 -26.34 -5.01 3.24
CA ASN A 42 -25.34 -4.51 4.17
C ASN A 42 -24.96 -3.04 3.92
N LEU A 43 -25.29 -2.47 2.75
CA LEU A 43 -25.05 -1.06 2.46
C LEU A 43 -26.22 -0.19 2.96
N LEU A 44 -25.92 0.79 3.81
CA LEU A 44 -26.89 1.75 4.33
C LEU A 44 -27.02 2.99 3.40
N PRO A 45 -28.21 3.62 3.33
CA PRO A 45 -28.39 4.86 2.58
C PRO A 45 -27.43 5.96 3.03
N GLY A 46 -26.74 6.58 2.09
CA GLY A 46 -25.75 7.64 2.35
C GLY A 46 -24.32 7.13 2.49
N GLN A 47 -24.08 5.82 2.53
CA GLN A 47 -22.73 5.27 2.39
C GLN A 47 -22.26 5.31 0.94
N GLU A 48 -20.98 5.56 0.74
CA GLU A 48 -20.36 5.49 -0.57
C GLU A 48 -20.18 4.03 -0.97
N TRP A 49 -20.83 3.62 -2.06
CA TRP A 49 -20.93 2.22 -2.46
C TRP A 49 -19.57 1.58 -2.76
N ASP A 50 -18.68 2.30 -3.44
CA ASP A 50 -17.34 1.82 -3.78
C ASP A 50 -16.46 1.62 -2.54
N LEU A 51 -16.54 2.53 -1.56
CA LEU A 51 -15.79 2.48 -0.31
C LEU A 51 -16.17 1.28 0.56
N GLU A 52 -17.47 1.07 0.77
CA GLU A 52 -17.97 0.00 1.65
C GLU A 52 -17.75 -1.38 1.04
N ILE A 53 -17.84 -1.51 -0.29
CA ILE A 53 -17.49 -2.77 -0.98
C ILE A 53 -16.02 -3.10 -0.79
N GLU A 54 -15.11 -2.13 -0.92
CA GLU A 54 -13.68 -2.36 -0.73
C GLU A 54 -13.34 -2.74 0.71
N GLN A 55 -13.91 -2.04 1.69
CA GLN A 55 -13.76 -2.39 3.10
C GLN A 55 -14.33 -3.77 3.41
N ALA A 56 -15.47 -4.14 2.82
CA ALA A 56 -16.06 -5.45 2.99
C ALA A 56 -15.22 -6.57 2.37
N ILE A 57 -14.59 -6.33 1.21
CA ILE A 57 -13.66 -7.27 0.57
C ILE A 57 -12.37 -7.41 1.40
N GLU A 58 -11.79 -6.32 1.90
CA GLU A 58 -10.59 -6.38 2.75
C GLU A 58 -10.86 -7.13 4.06
N ALA A 59 -12.06 -6.93 4.63
CA ALA A 59 -12.49 -7.58 5.84
C ALA A 59 -13.07 -8.99 5.62
N THR A 60 -13.18 -9.53 4.39
CA THR A 60 -13.76 -10.87 4.21
C THR A 60 -12.74 -11.98 4.38
N ASP A 61 -13.20 -13.12 4.91
CA ASP A 61 -12.35 -14.30 5.02
C ASP A 61 -12.38 -15.10 3.71
N ILE A 62 -13.54 -15.15 3.06
CA ILE A 62 -13.81 -15.83 1.79
C ILE A 62 -14.63 -14.94 0.85
N ILE A 63 -14.36 -15.02 -0.45
CA ILE A 63 -15.15 -14.39 -1.51
C ILE A 63 -15.80 -15.49 -2.35
N ILE A 64 -17.12 -15.45 -2.44
CA ILE A 64 -17.89 -16.26 -3.38
C ILE A 64 -18.16 -15.42 -4.62
N VAL A 65 -17.71 -15.90 -5.78
CA VAL A 65 -17.91 -15.22 -7.07
C VAL A 65 -19.02 -15.93 -7.83
N CYS A 66 -20.17 -15.27 -7.95
CA CYS A 66 -21.34 -15.77 -8.66
C CYS A 66 -21.24 -15.47 -10.17
N LEU A 67 -21.09 -16.53 -10.95
CA LEU A 67 -20.88 -16.53 -12.39
C LEU A 67 -22.19 -16.82 -13.13
N SER A 68 -22.54 -15.93 -14.05
CA SER A 68 -23.62 -16.07 -15.04
C SER A 68 -23.13 -15.48 -16.36
N ASN A 69 -23.83 -15.73 -17.46
CA ASN A 69 -23.55 -15.09 -18.74
C ASN A 69 -23.57 -13.56 -18.59
N ASN A 70 -24.46 -13.02 -17.76
CA ASN A 70 -24.49 -11.59 -17.46
C ASN A 70 -23.25 -11.10 -16.71
N SER A 71 -22.75 -11.85 -15.73
CA SER A 71 -21.59 -11.42 -14.94
C SER A 71 -20.27 -11.53 -15.70
N ILE A 72 -20.16 -12.46 -16.67
CA ILE A 72 -18.93 -12.65 -17.46
C ILE A 72 -18.84 -11.81 -18.74
N THR A 73 -19.96 -11.40 -19.36
CA THR A 73 -19.92 -10.66 -20.64
C THR A 73 -20.12 -9.16 -20.50
N LYS A 74 -20.73 -8.67 -19.41
CA LYS A 74 -21.00 -7.24 -19.23
C LYS A 74 -19.80 -6.51 -18.62
N ARG A 75 -19.46 -5.37 -19.21
CA ARG A 75 -18.58 -4.37 -18.56
C ARG A 75 -19.40 -3.68 -17.47
N GLY A 76 -18.89 -3.63 -16.24
CA GLY A 76 -19.59 -3.04 -15.10
C GLY A 76 -18.95 -3.39 -13.75
N TYR A 77 -19.62 -3.00 -12.66
CA TYR A 77 -19.15 -3.15 -11.27
C TYR A 77 -18.70 -4.57 -10.91
N VAL A 78 -19.36 -5.60 -11.43
CA VAL A 78 -18.99 -7.01 -11.19
C VAL A 78 -17.58 -7.34 -11.67
N GLN A 79 -17.16 -6.77 -12.81
CA GLN A 79 -15.80 -6.96 -13.31
C GLN A 79 -14.78 -6.20 -12.43
N LYS A 80 -15.19 -5.07 -11.83
CA LYS A 80 -14.40 -4.33 -10.83
C LYS A 80 -14.26 -5.16 -9.55
N GLU A 81 -15.36 -5.68 -9.00
CA GLU A 81 -15.37 -6.55 -7.81
C GLU A 81 -14.58 -7.85 -8.02
N ILE A 82 -14.79 -8.56 -9.15
CA ILE A 82 -14.03 -9.76 -9.51
C ILE A 82 -12.55 -9.43 -9.64
N LYS A 83 -12.20 -8.26 -10.22
CA LYS A 83 -10.81 -7.82 -10.31
C LYS A 83 -10.23 -7.56 -8.92
N ILE A 84 -10.92 -6.81 -8.06
CA ILE A 84 -10.49 -6.54 -6.68
C ILE A 84 -10.29 -7.85 -5.91
N ALA A 85 -11.26 -8.78 -5.98
CA ALA A 85 -11.18 -10.09 -5.35
C ALA A 85 -9.96 -10.90 -5.82
N LEU A 86 -9.71 -10.94 -7.14
CA LEU A 86 -8.55 -11.61 -7.72
C LEU A 86 -7.23 -10.97 -7.28
N ASP A 87 -7.18 -9.64 -7.27
CA ASP A 87 -5.98 -8.90 -6.89
C ASP A 87 -5.66 -9.10 -5.39
N TYR A 88 -6.67 -9.20 -4.51
CA TYR A 88 -6.49 -9.62 -3.11
C TYR A 88 -6.07 -11.09 -2.97
N SER A 89 -6.58 -11.99 -3.81
CA SER A 89 -6.17 -13.39 -3.80
C SER A 89 -4.69 -13.58 -4.14
N ASP A 90 -4.15 -12.75 -5.03
CA ASP A 90 -2.74 -12.82 -5.43
C ASP A 90 -1.79 -12.34 -4.31
N LEU A 91 -2.31 -11.68 -3.26
CA LEU A 91 -1.56 -11.27 -2.07
C LEU A 91 -1.52 -12.32 -0.96
N ARG A 92 -2.24 -13.45 -1.11
CA ARG A 92 -2.29 -14.53 -0.11
C ARG A 92 -1.31 -15.66 -0.44
N PRO A 93 -0.82 -16.40 0.58
CA PRO A 93 0.05 -17.56 0.36
C PRO A 93 -0.59 -18.61 -0.58
N GLU A 94 0.24 -19.29 -1.36
CA GLU A 94 -0.22 -20.37 -2.24
C GLU A 94 -0.93 -21.48 -1.42
N GLY A 95 -2.12 -21.88 -1.87
CA GLY A 95 -2.91 -22.95 -1.26
C GLY A 95 -4.02 -22.50 -0.30
N GLU A 96 -4.09 -21.21 0.05
CA GLU A 96 -5.19 -20.68 0.84
C GLU A 96 -6.45 -20.47 -0.03
N VAL A 97 -7.56 -21.10 0.35
CA VAL A 97 -8.83 -20.93 -0.36
C VAL A 97 -9.41 -19.57 0.02
N PHE A 98 -9.33 -18.61 -0.89
CA PHE A 98 -9.90 -17.27 -0.70
C PHE A 98 -11.05 -16.97 -1.66
N ILE A 99 -11.00 -17.55 -2.87
CA ILE A 99 -12.03 -17.36 -3.90
C ILE A 99 -12.73 -18.71 -4.16
N ILE A 100 -14.06 -18.70 -4.09
CA ILE A 100 -14.90 -19.85 -4.46
C ILE A 100 -15.81 -19.42 -5.62
N PRO A 101 -15.52 -19.85 -6.87
CA PRO A 101 -16.41 -19.60 -7.99
C PRO A 101 -17.67 -20.48 -7.93
N ILE A 102 -18.83 -19.87 -8.12
CA ILE A 102 -20.12 -20.57 -8.21
C ILE A 102 -20.79 -20.17 -9.51
N ARG A 103 -21.24 -21.13 -10.32
CA ARG A 103 -22.01 -20.86 -11.55
C ARG A 103 -23.49 -20.92 -11.24
N LEU A 104 -24.21 -19.84 -11.52
CA LEU A 104 -25.66 -19.75 -11.38
C LEU A 104 -26.40 -20.30 -12.61
N GLU A 105 -25.71 -20.36 -13.74
CA GLU A 105 -26.19 -20.94 -15.00
C GLU A 105 -25.02 -21.48 -15.83
N ASP A 106 -25.33 -22.17 -16.93
CA ASP A 106 -24.30 -22.70 -17.81
C ASP A 106 -23.54 -21.56 -18.50
N CYS A 107 -22.32 -21.32 -18.01
CA CYS A 107 -21.41 -20.30 -18.51
C CYS A 107 -19.95 -20.77 -18.34
N LYS A 108 -19.05 -20.28 -19.19
CA LYS A 108 -17.61 -20.59 -19.08
C LYS A 108 -16.94 -19.59 -18.14
N PRO A 109 -16.29 -20.05 -17.05
CA PRO A 109 -15.56 -19.16 -16.17
C PRO A 109 -14.46 -18.38 -16.93
N PRO A 110 -14.24 -17.09 -16.61
CA PRO A 110 -13.13 -16.33 -17.18
C PRO A 110 -11.78 -17.01 -16.94
N LYS A 111 -10.82 -16.83 -17.85
CA LYS A 111 -9.48 -17.47 -17.79
C LYS A 111 -8.75 -17.25 -16.46
N ARG A 112 -8.96 -16.11 -15.79
CA ARG A 112 -8.36 -15.85 -14.46
C ARG A 112 -8.98 -16.73 -13.36
N LEU A 113 -10.26 -17.09 -13.49
CA LEU A 113 -11.00 -17.92 -12.54
C LEU A 113 -10.95 -19.42 -12.88
N SER A 114 -10.53 -19.80 -14.09
CA SER A 114 -10.51 -21.20 -14.53
C SER A 114 -9.46 -22.08 -13.82
N LYS A 115 -8.57 -21.48 -13.02
CA LYS A 115 -7.59 -22.21 -12.20
C LYS A 115 -8.21 -22.82 -10.93
N TRP A 116 -9.40 -22.37 -10.52
CA TRP A 116 -10.10 -22.87 -9.34
C TRP A 116 -11.27 -23.78 -9.70
N GLN A 117 -11.54 -24.77 -8.84
CA GLN A 117 -12.74 -25.60 -8.92
C GLN A 117 -13.99 -24.75 -8.64
N TYR A 118 -15.08 -25.02 -9.36
CA TYR A 118 -16.35 -24.31 -9.22
C TYR A 118 -17.49 -25.24 -8.80
N ALA A 119 -18.53 -24.67 -8.21
CA ALA A 119 -19.79 -25.35 -7.93
C ALA A 119 -20.89 -24.86 -8.87
N ASP A 120 -21.69 -25.78 -9.41
CA ASP A 120 -22.82 -25.46 -10.29
C ASP A 120 -24.10 -25.33 -9.43
N TYR A 121 -24.51 -24.10 -9.13
CA TYR A 121 -25.69 -23.75 -8.33
C TYR A 121 -26.94 -23.58 -9.22
N PHE A 122 -27.20 -24.58 -10.06
CA PHE A 122 -28.30 -24.57 -11.02
C PHE A 122 -29.63 -24.97 -10.38
N GLU A 123 -30.73 -24.54 -10.99
CA GLU A 123 -32.07 -24.96 -10.59
C GLU A 123 -32.20 -26.50 -10.64
N GLY A 124 -32.74 -27.10 -9.57
CA GLY A 124 -32.81 -28.56 -9.40
C GLY A 124 -31.56 -29.23 -8.78
N GLN A 125 -30.44 -28.52 -8.66
CA GLN A 125 -29.19 -29.04 -8.03
C GLN A 125 -28.66 -28.14 -6.90
N ARG A 126 -29.40 -27.07 -6.54
CA ARG A 126 -28.99 -26.07 -5.54
C ARG A 126 -28.62 -26.66 -4.19
N ASP A 127 -29.34 -27.67 -3.71
CA ASP A 127 -29.09 -28.25 -2.39
C ASP A 127 -27.79 -29.05 -2.35
N GLU A 128 -27.45 -29.76 -3.43
CA GLU A 128 -26.18 -30.48 -3.54
C GLU A 128 -25.00 -29.53 -3.71
N ALA A 129 -25.19 -28.47 -4.51
CA ALA A 129 -24.22 -27.40 -4.65
C ALA A 129 -23.98 -26.66 -3.32
N LEU A 130 -25.05 -26.41 -2.54
CA LEU A 130 -24.95 -25.80 -1.22
C LEU A 130 -24.17 -26.69 -0.25
N LYS A 131 -24.43 -28.01 -0.21
CA LYS A 131 -23.66 -28.93 0.65
C LYS A 131 -22.16 -28.91 0.32
N ARG A 132 -21.82 -28.92 -0.95
CA ARG A 132 -20.42 -28.83 -1.41
C ARG A 132 -19.79 -27.49 -1.03
N LEU A 133 -20.53 -26.39 -1.17
CA LEU A 133 -20.10 -25.07 -0.76
C LEU A 133 -19.87 -24.99 0.76
N LEU A 134 -20.82 -25.46 1.57
CA LEU A 134 -20.71 -25.48 3.02
C LEU A 134 -19.51 -26.31 3.48
N SER A 135 -19.28 -27.50 2.90
CA SER A 135 -18.10 -28.30 3.21
C SER A 135 -16.78 -27.59 2.85
N SER A 136 -16.76 -26.78 1.79
CA SER A 136 -15.60 -25.94 1.47
C SER A 136 -15.41 -24.83 2.50
N LEU A 137 -16.49 -24.17 2.91
CA LEU A 137 -16.46 -23.07 3.89
C LEU A 137 -16.09 -23.58 5.30
N GLU A 138 -16.55 -24.76 5.71
CA GLU A 138 -16.17 -25.41 6.97
C GLU A 138 -14.66 -25.63 7.04
N LYS A 139 -14.07 -26.23 6.00
CA LYS A 139 -12.62 -26.44 5.90
C LYS A 139 -11.84 -25.12 5.93
N CYS A 140 -12.37 -24.08 5.31
CA CYS A 140 -11.77 -22.74 5.37
C CYS A 140 -11.84 -22.17 6.79
N GLY A 141 -12.98 -22.30 7.47
CA GLY A 141 -13.15 -21.85 8.85
C GLY A 141 -12.25 -22.58 9.83
N GLU A 142 -12.04 -23.88 9.65
CA GLU A 142 -11.08 -24.67 10.42
C GLU A 142 -9.64 -24.21 10.18
N SER A 143 -9.24 -24.04 8.91
CA SER A 143 -7.89 -23.60 8.54
C SER A 143 -7.57 -22.20 9.06
N LEU A 144 -8.58 -21.32 9.16
CA LEU A 144 -8.44 -19.96 9.68
C LEU A 144 -8.60 -19.90 11.21
N GLY A 145 -8.96 -21.01 11.85
CA GLY A 145 -9.25 -21.07 13.29
C GLY A 145 -10.45 -20.20 13.70
N THR A 146 -11.37 -19.88 12.77
CA THR A 146 -12.53 -19.03 13.05
C THR A 146 -13.71 -19.82 13.62
N VAL A 147 -13.81 -21.11 13.32
CA VAL A 147 -14.93 -21.98 13.74
C VAL A 147 -14.39 -23.28 14.34
N ASN A 148 -14.94 -23.70 15.48
CA ASN A 148 -14.62 -24.98 16.13
C ASN A 148 -15.86 -25.87 16.18
N PHE A 149 -15.90 -26.91 15.34
CA PHE A 149 -17.06 -27.79 15.16
C PHE A 149 -17.18 -28.90 16.22
N ASP A 150 -16.26 -28.98 17.19
CA ASP A 150 -16.11 -30.15 18.09
C ASP A 150 -16.91 -30.14 19.42
N LYS A 151 -17.85 -29.21 19.67
CA LYS A 151 -18.74 -29.32 20.86
C LYS A 151 -20.18 -28.84 20.63
N PRO A 152 -21.20 -29.57 21.12
CA PRO A 152 -22.60 -29.13 21.06
C PRO A 152 -22.82 -27.90 21.95
N ASN A 153 -23.27 -26.81 21.33
CA ASN A 153 -23.56 -25.52 21.96
C ASN A 153 -24.71 -25.60 22.98
N LYS A 154 -24.45 -25.16 24.22
CA LYS A 154 -25.47 -24.55 25.08
C LYS A 154 -25.28 -23.04 25.03
N VAL A 155 -26.17 -22.37 24.30
CA VAL A 155 -26.30 -20.91 24.33
C VAL A 155 -26.73 -20.50 25.75
N LYS A 156 -26.00 -19.55 26.35
CA LYS A 156 -26.48 -18.77 27.49
C LYS A 156 -26.43 -17.30 27.10
N ASP A 157 -27.60 -16.68 27.18
CA ASP A 157 -27.79 -15.23 27.15
C ASP A 157 -26.88 -14.56 28.19
N ILE A 158 -26.22 -13.49 27.77
CA ILE A 158 -25.70 -12.48 28.69
C ILE A 158 -25.89 -11.10 28.06
N ASN A 159 -27.03 -10.52 28.40
CA ASN A 159 -27.14 -9.08 28.59
C ASN A 159 -26.15 -8.68 29.70
N ASN A 160 -25.20 -7.80 29.39
CA ASN A 160 -24.67 -6.84 30.37
C ASN A 160 -23.95 -5.69 29.67
N ALA A 161 -24.35 -4.48 30.05
CA ALA A 161 -23.73 -3.23 29.65
C ALA A 161 -22.27 -3.18 30.15
N VAL A 162 -21.35 -2.84 29.25
CA VAL A 162 -19.98 -2.49 29.58
C VAL A 162 -19.83 -0.99 29.41
N VAL A 163 -19.53 -0.31 30.53
CA VAL A 163 -19.12 1.09 30.58
C VAL A 163 -17.73 1.19 29.95
N ILE A 164 -17.59 2.02 28.91
CA ILE A 164 -16.33 2.33 28.24
C ILE A 164 -15.57 3.36 29.12
N PRO A 165 -14.31 3.10 29.53
CA PRO A 165 -13.46 4.14 30.11
C PRO A 165 -12.96 5.08 28.98
N GLU A 166 -13.10 6.38 29.17
CA GLU A 166 -12.53 7.38 28.25
C GLU A 166 -10.99 7.39 28.34
N GLU A 167 -10.32 7.14 27.22
CA GLU A 167 -8.88 7.39 27.07
C GLU A 167 -8.60 8.88 26.81
N PRO A 168 -7.44 9.40 27.26
CA PRO A 168 -7.13 10.82 27.19
C PRO A 168 -6.86 11.26 25.74
N LYS A 169 -7.63 12.26 25.30
CA LYS A 169 -7.49 12.93 24.00
C LYS A 169 -6.11 13.60 23.89
N GLN A 170 -5.16 12.98 23.19
CA GLN A 170 -4.06 13.73 22.58
C GLN A 170 -4.54 14.38 21.30
N ASN A 171 -4.22 15.67 21.16
CA ASN A 171 -4.80 16.59 20.20
C ASN A 171 -4.34 16.25 18.77
N ARG A 172 -5.30 15.87 17.90
CA ARG A 172 -5.05 15.53 16.48
C ARG A 172 -4.43 16.69 15.68
N ASP A 173 -4.55 17.91 16.18
CA ASP A 173 -4.05 19.11 15.51
C ASP A 173 -2.50 19.24 15.54
N ASP A 174 -1.82 18.61 16.51
CA ASP A 174 -0.35 18.74 16.64
C ASP A 174 0.42 17.87 15.63
N VAL A 175 -0.12 16.70 15.27
CA VAL A 175 0.52 15.77 14.33
C VAL A 175 0.41 16.27 12.87
N GLN A 176 -0.74 16.84 12.51
CA GLN A 176 -0.96 17.45 11.19
C GLN A 176 -0.06 18.67 10.97
N THR A 177 0.09 19.51 12.00
CA THR A 177 0.88 20.75 11.93
C THR A 177 2.38 20.47 11.84
N GLN A 178 2.86 19.41 12.52
CA GLN A 178 4.26 18.97 12.40
C GLN A 178 4.56 18.37 11.02
N TRP A 179 3.61 17.65 10.42
CA TRP A 179 3.76 17.10 9.06
C TRP A 179 3.82 18.19 7.98
N ILE A 180 2.95 19.20 8.04
CA ILE A 180 2.96 20.35 7.11
C ILE A 180 4.29 21.12 7.24
N ALA A 181 4.76 21.41 8.45
CA ALA A 181 6.04 22.10 8.67
C ALA A 181 7.26 21.30 8.17
N GLN A 182 7.19 19.97 8.24
CA GLN A 182 8.25 19.06 7.74
C GLN A 182 8.25 18.96 6.20
N GLN A 183 7.08 19.07 5.56
CA GLN A 183 6.92 19.17 4.11
C GLN A 183 7.36 20.54 3.58
N GLU A 184 6.99 21.63 4.25
CA GLU A 184 7.41 23.00 3.90
C GLU A 184 8.93 23.20 3.99
N ASN A 185 9.60 22.55 4.94
CA ASN A 185 11.07 22.55 5.02
C ASN A 185 11.74 21.63 3.99
N LYS A 186 11.04 20.60 3.47
CA LYS A 186 11.52 19.78 2.34
C LYS A 186 11.46 20.53 1.00
N LEU A 187 10.51 21.46 0.84
CA LEU A 187 10.25 22.24 -0.38
C LEU A 187 11.19 23.45 -0.61
N LYS A 188 11.96 23.89 0.39
CA LYS A 188 12.65 25.20 0.34
C LYS A 188 13.93 25.30 -0.49
N ASN A 189 14.44 24.24 -1.13
CA ASN A 189 15.73 24.32 -1.83
C ASN A 189 15.81 23.42 -3.08
N VAL A 190 14.96 23.70 -4.06
CA VAL A 190 15.26 23.39 -5.48
C VAL A 190 16.20 24.49 -5.97
N LYS A 191 17.25 24.15 -6.72
CA LYS A 191 18.19 25.14 -7.31
C LYS A 191 17.39 26.25 -8.00
N ASN A 192 17.79 27.49 -7.70
CA ASN A 192 17.26 28.74 -8.26
C ASN A 192 17.08 28.66 -9.78
N PHE A 193 15.89 28.27 -10.23
CA PHE A 193 15.36 28.77 -11.49
C PHE A 193 15.00 30.23 -11.26
N ASP A 194 15.25 31.10 -12.24
CA ASP A 194 14.83 32.51 -12.18
C ASP A 194 13.29 32.55 -12.16
N PHE A 195 12.72 32.42 -10.97
CA PHE A 195 11.29 32.47 -10.75
C PHE A 195 10.80 33.85 -11.16
N PRO A 196 9.71 33.96 -11.94
CA PRO A 196 9.00 35.23 -12.00
C PRO A 196 8.46 35.53 -10.59
N LYS A 197 9.14 36.43 -9.87
CA LYS A 197 8.77 36.85 -8.51
C LYS A 197 7.28 37.22 -8.48
N ASN A 198 6.54 36.68 -7.51
CA ASN A 198 5.08 36.85 -7.29
C ASN A 198 4.13 36.05 -8.22
N LYS A 199 4.53 34.87 -8.71
CA LYS A 199 3.67 34.01 -9.54
C LYS A 199 3.70 32.54 -9.10
N ASP A 200 3.37 32.31 -7.84
CA ASP A 200 3.44 30.96 -7.25
C ASP A 200 2.39 30.00 -7.85
N ASP A 201 1.29 30.54 -8.38
CA ASP A 201 0.24 29.79 -9.08
C ASP A 201 0.26 30.04 -10.59
N HIS A 202 0.51 28.95 -11.31
CA HIS A 202 0.64 28.86 -12.76
C HIS A 202 -0.71 29.13 -13.45
N HIS A 203 -1.81 28.96 -12.73
CA HIS A 203 -3.19 29.12 -13.23
C HIS A 203 -3.68 30.57 -13.18
N THR A 204 -2.86 31.51 -12.70
CA THR A 204 -3.15 32.96 -12.71
C THR A 204 -2.79 33.65 -14.03
N ALA A 205 -2.27 32.92 -15.01
CA ALA A 205 -1.88 33.46 -16.31
C ALA A 205 -3.08 34.05 -17.06
N LEU A 206 -2.87 35.19 -17.73
CA LEU A 206 -3.90 35.85 -18.55
C LEU A 206 -4.25 35.04 -19.80
N ALA A 207 -3.25 34.34 -20.35
CA ALA A 207 -3.41 33.42 -21.45
C ALA A 207 -2.53 32.20 -21.24
N SER A 208 -2.98 31.06 -21.76
CA SER A 208 -2.25 29.80 -21.70
C SER A 208 -2.47 29.00 -22.97
N GLU A 209 -1.44 28.24 -23.37
CA GLU A 209 -1.45 27.39 -24.55
C GLU A 209 -0.71 26.09 -24.23
N VAL A 210 -1.30 24.95 -24.57
CA VAL A 210 -0.62 23.65 -24.46
C VAL A 210 0.34 23.51 -25.65
N VAL A 211 1.64 23.43 -25.36
CA VAL A 211 2.72 23.38 -26.36
C VAL A 211 2.97 21.95 -26.80
N SER A 212 2.98 21.01 -25.86
CA SER A 212 3.29 19.61 -26.13
C SER A 212 2.68 18.70 -25.05
N SER A 213 2.54 17.42 -25.37
CA SER A 213 2.07 16.42 -24.41
C SER A 213 2.65 15.05 -24.73
N ALA A 214 2.80 14.22 -23.70
CA ALA A 214 3.24 12.83 -23.81
C ALA A 214 2.61 12.02 -22.67
N SER A 215 2.48 10.70 -22.85
CA SER A 215 1.91 9.82 -21.83
C SER A 215 2.78 8.59 -21.65
N SER A 216 3.04 8.22 -20.41
CA SER A 216 3.82 7.04 -20.04
C SER A 216 3.66 6.75 -18.55
N GLY A 217 3.91 5.51 -18.12
CA GLY A 217 3.86 5.12 -16.70
C GLY A 217 2.51 5.37 -16.02
N GLY A 218 1.41 5.39 -16.79
CA GLY A 218 0.09 5.70 -16.25
C GLY A 218 -0.15 7.18 -15.96
N VAL A 219 0.68 8.08 -16.48
CA VAL A 219 0.57 9.53 -16.31
C VAL A 219 0.57 10.20 -17.68
N LYS A 220 -0.34 11.16 -17.85
CA LYS A 220 -0.34 12.06 -19.00
C LYS A 220 0.34 13.37 -18.59
N PHE A 221 1.37 13.74 -19.33
CA PHE A 221 2.11 14.97 -19.15
C PHE A 221 1.76 15.98 -20.23
N LEU A 222 1.62 17.24 -19.86
CA LEU A 222 1.41 18.36 -20.77
C LEU A 222 2.28 19.54 -20.36
N VAL A 223 2.89 20.19 -21.34
CA VAL A 223 3.63 21.44 -21.14
C VAL A 223 2.76 22.57 -21.61
N SER A 224 2.51 23.52 -20.72
CA SER A 224 1.74 24.72 -21.00
C SER A 224 2.63 25.95 -20.98
N LYS A 225 2.57 26.73 -22.05
CA LYS A 225 3.11 28.09 -22.11
C LYS A 225 2.09 29.04 -21.48
N LEU A 226 2.57 29.86 -20.57
CA LEU A 226 1.76 30.77 -19.77
C LEU A 226 2.21 32.20 -20.02
N GLN A 227 1.26 33.13 -20.15
CA GLN A 227 1.53 34.53 -20.46
C GLN A 227 0.82 35.46 -19.46
N TRP A 228 1.56 36.40 -18.87
CA TRP A 228 1.03 37.44 -17.96
C TRP A 228 1.20 38.86 -18.51
N GLY A 229 1.93 39.01 -19.61
CA GLY A 229 2.18 40.29 -20.25
C GLY A 229 2.79 40.12 -21.65
N LYS A 230 3.08 41.22 -22.33
CA LYS A 230 3.53 41.18 -23.73
C LYS A 230 4.83 40.37 -23.92
N ASN A 231 5.76 40.45 -22.98
CA ASN A 231 7.06 39.80 -23.01
C ASN A 231 7.31 38.94 -21.76
N ASP A 232 6.25 38.52 -21.07
CA ASP A 232 6.32 37.88 -19.76
C ASP A 232 5.66 36.50 -19.85
N PHE A 233 6.52 35.49 -20.01
CA PHE A 233 6.15 34.11 -20.30
C PHE A 233 6.81 33.13 -19.32
N GLY A 234 6.13 32.02 -19.06
CA GLY A 234 6.66 30.88 -18.32
C GLY A 234 6.17 29.56 -18.90
N TYR A 235 6.85 28.46 -18.55
CA TYR A 235 6.47 27.12 -18.98
C TYR A 235 6.26 26.23 -17.77
N SER A 236 5.14 25.54 -17.76
CA SER A 236 4.75 24.66 -16.66
C SER A 236 4.47 23.26 -17.19
N LEU A 237 4.96 22.26 -16.48
CA LEU A 237 4.66 20.86 -16.72
C LEU A 237 3.51 20.45 -15.81
N HIS A 238 2.48 19.85 -16.37
CA HIS A 238 1.35 19.31 -15.62
C HIS A 238 1.27 17.81 -15.87
N ALA A 239 1.04 17.07 -14.81
CA ALA A 239 0.95 15.63 -14.77
C ALA A 239 -0.44 15.23 -14.29
N GLU A 240 -1.15 14.49 -15.13
CA GLU A 240 -2.46 13.90 -14.87
C GLU A 240 -2.26 12.39 -14.71
N PRO A 241 -2.20 11.87 -13.47
CA PRO A 241 -2.29 10.44 -13.25
C PRO A 241 -3.60 9.89 -13.86
N THR A 242 -3.46 8.85 -14.68
CA THR A 242 -4.56 8.22 -15.45
C THR A 242 -4.80 6.76 -15.11
N SER A 243 -3.88 6.14 -14.36
CA SER A 243 -4.02 4.76 -13.89
C SER A 243 -3.49 4.61 -12.48
N TYR A 244 -4.00 3.59 -11.79
CA TYR A 244 -3.66 3.26 -10.41
C TYR A 244 -3.53 1.74 -10.23
N SER A 245 -2.97 1.34 -9.10
CA SER A 245 -2.87 -0.02 -8.59
C SER A 245 -3.33 -0.05 -7.13
N PHE A 246 -4.03 -1.09 -6.68
CA PHE A 246 -4.37 -1.21 -5.25
C PHE A 246 -3.16 -1.62 -4.38
N SER A 247 -2.06 -1.99 -5.01
CA SER A 247 -0.81 -2.38 -4.35
C SER A 247 0.36 -1.53 -4.83
N GLY A 248 1.40 -1.45 -3.99
CA GLY A 248 2.61 -0.71 -4.30
C GLY A 248 2.45 0.80 -4.23
N MET A 249 3.46 1.50 -4.73
CA MET A 249 3.48 2.95 -4.88
C MET A 249 2.56 3.38 -6.01
N GLN A 250 1.90 4.52 -5.85
CA GLN A 250 1.11 5.13 -6.92
C GLN A 250 1.93 6.22 -7.61
N SER A 251 1.64 6.52 -8.88
CA SER A 251 2.32 7.59 -9.59
C SER A 251 2.13 8.98 -8.95
N PRO A 252 0.99 9.32 -8.30
CA PRO A 252 0.88 10.51 -7.45
C PRO A 252 1.90 10.55 -6.31
N ASP A 253 2.18 9.42 -5.65
CA ASP A 253 3.19 9.37 -4.58
C ASP A 253 4.57 9.72 -5.11
N PHE A 254 4.94 9.15 -6.26
CA PHE A 254 6.22 9.41 -6.89
C PHE A 254 6.35 10.86 -7.38
N LEU A 255 5.28 11.44 -7.93
CA LEU A 255 5.21 12.86 -8.28
C LEU A 255 5.45 13.76 -7.05
N SER A 256 4.88 13.39 -5.90
CA SER A 256 5.15 14.07 -4.62
C SER A 256 6.61 13.96 -4.18
N TYR A 257 7.24 12.78 -4.34
CA TYR A 257 8.68 12.62 -4.08
C TYR A 257 9.56 13.49 -4.99
N LEU A 258 9.12 13.74 -6.23
CA LEU A 258 9.80 14.62 -7.18
C LEU A 258 9.51 16.11 -6.93
N GLY A 259 8.66 16.44 -5.95
CA GLY A 259 8.35 17.82 -5.57
C GLY A 259 7.28 18.50 -6.42
N PHE A 260 6.49 17.74 -7.19
CA PHE A 260 5.35 18.31 -7.90
C PHE A 260 4.26 18.72 -6.89
N ARG A 261 3.57 19.84 -7.19
CA ARG A 261 2.48 20.34 -6.35
C ARG A 261 1.13 19.91 -6.93
N LYS A 262 0.25 19.40 -6.06
CA LYS A 262 -1.13 19.07 -6.41
C LYS A 262 -1.96 20.35 -6.46
N GLU A 263 -2.52 20.67 -7.62
CA GLU A 263 -3.26 21.91 -7.86
C GLU A 263 -4.53 21.64 -8.66
N SER A 264 -5.53 22.52 -8.51
CA SER A 264 -6.69 22.53 -9.41
C SER A 264 -6.26 23.02 -10.79
N CYS A 265 -6.60 22.26 -11.85
CA CYS A 265 -6.05 22.50 -13.18
C CYS A 265 -7.13 22.45 -14.26
N GLN A 266 -7.12 23.43 -15.16
CA GLN A 266 -8.06 23.50 -16.29
C GLN A 266 -7.56 22.77 -17.54
N PHE A 267 -6.27 22.42 -17.58
CA PHE A 267 -5.63 21.75 -18.72
C PHE A 267 -5.88 20.23 -18.76
N VAL A 268 -6.32 19.66 -17.63
CA VAL A 268 -6.50 18.21 -17.45
C VAL A 268 -7.98 17.86 -17.29
N SER A 269 -8.34 16.63 -17.64
CA SER A 269 -9.74 16.19 -17.62
C SER A 269 -10.27 16.01 -16.20
N THR A 270 -9.41 15.56 -15.28
CA THR A 270 -9.72 15.31 -13.87
C THR A 270 -9.88 16.58 -13.02
N ARG A 271 -9.63 17.77 -13.58
CA ARG A 271 -9.59 19.07 -12.88
C ARG A 271 -8.57 19.20 -11.76
N ILE A 272 -7.73 18.19 -11.53
CA ILE A 272 -6.64 18.18 -10.55
C ILE A 272 -5.41 17.62 -11.24
N CYS A 273 -4.28 18.30 -11.10
CA CYS A 273 -3.00 17.83 -11.65
C CYS A 273 -1.87 18.00 -10.64
N TYR A 274 -0.75 17.36 -10.93
CA TYR A 274 0.55 17.65 -10.32
C TYR A 274 1.32 18.59 -11.24
N THR A 275 1.77 19.74 -10.74
CA THR A 275 2.46 20.75 -11.57
C THR A 275 3.83 21.15 -11.03
N THR A 276 4.70 21.56 -11.94
CA THR A 276 6.01 22.14 -11.66
C THR A 276 6.44 23.08 -12.80
N TRP A 277 7.44 23.92 -12.55
CA TRP A 277 8.04 24.80 -13.56
C TRP A 277 9.09 24.04 -14.38
N VAL A 278 9.16 24.36 -15.67
CA VAL A 278 10.14 23.80 -16.59
C VAL A 278 10.69 24.87 -17.55
N ASP A 279 11.81 24.57 -18.21
CA ASP A 279 12.33 25.44 -19.27
C ASP A 279 11.48 25.37 -20.55
N SER A 280 11.56 26.42 -21.36
CA SER A 280 11.01 26.46 -22.72
C SER A 280 11.44 25.31 -23.63
N SER A 281 12.63 24.75 -23.42
CA SER A 281 13.19 23.64 -24.22
C SER A 281 12.94 22.27 -23.61
N PHE A 282 12.03 22.14 -22.64
CA PHE A 282 11.78 20.90 -21.93
C PHE A 282 11.23 19.80 -22.86
N ASP A 283 11.94 18.67 -22.94
CA ASP A 283 11.54 17.52 -23.74
C ASP A 283 10.54 16.64 -22.96
N VAL A 284 9.25 16.94 -23.13
CA VAL A 284 8.17 16.18 -22.47
C VAL A 284 8.10 14.73 -22.91
N SER A 285 8.51 14.41 -24.13
CA SER A 285 8.44 13.05 -24.67
C SER A 285 9.51 12.16 -24.04
N LYS A 286 10.75 12.65 -23.97
CA LYS A 286 11.83 11.96 -23.25
C LYS A 286 11.52 11.87 -21.76
N PHE A 287 11.05 12.97 -21.15
CA PHE A 287 10.67 12.98 -19.75
C PHE A 287 9.59 11.94 -19.42
N ALA A 288 8.54 11.83 -20.23
CA ALA A 288 7.48 10.85 -19.98
C ALA A 288 8.04 9.41 -20.04
N ALA A 289 8.88 9.09 -21.03
CA ALA A 289 9.51 7.78 -21.13
C ALA A 289 10.33 7.45 -19.87
N ASP A 290 11.26 8.34 -19.51
CA ASP A 290 12.15 8.16 -18.36
C ASP A 290 11.38 8.16 -17.03
N PHE A 291 10.30 8.94 -16.92
CA PHE A 291 9.39 8.91 -15.76
C PHE A 291 8.76 7.53 -15.59
N GLY A 292 8.32 6.90 -16.68
CA GLY A 292 7.74 5.55 -16.64
C GLY A 292 8.73 4.52 -16.10
N ASP A 293 9.97 4.55 -16.60
CA ASP A 293 11.05 3.67 -16.16
C ASP A 293 11.50 3.98 -14.73
N ALA A 294 11.56 5.26 -14.36
CA ALA A 294 11.91 5.70 -13.01
C ALA A 294 10.84 5.26 -12.00
N PHE A 295 9.56 5.43 -12.33
CA PHE A 295 8.45 5.00 -11.47
C PHE A 295 8.44 3.48 -11.28
N ALA A 296 8.67 2.70 -12.34
CA ALA A 296 8.76 1.24 -12.25
C ALA A 296 9.92 0.80 -11.34
N ASN A 297 11.08 1.46 -11.44
CA ASN A 297 12.21 1.19 -10.55
C ASN A 297 11.92 1.61 -9.10
N PHE A 298 11.27 2.75 -8.90
CA PHE A 298 10.89 3.26 -7.58
C PHE A 298 9.89 2.32 -6.87
N ASP A 299 8.82 1.90 -7.56
CA ASP A 299 7.85 0.95 -7.01
C ASP A 299 8.50 -0.41 -6.70
N ASN A 300 9.35 -0.90 -7.60
CA ASN A 300 10.06 -2.15 -7.35
C ASN A 300 11.01 -2.04 -6.14
N ALA A 301 11.74 -0.94 -6.01
CA ALA A 301 12.57 -0.66 -4.83
C ALA A 301 11.72 -0.63 -3.55
N SER A 302 10.58 0.08 -3.56
CA SER A 302 9.65 0.15 -2.44
C SER A 302 9.17 -1.24 -1.98
N ASN A 303 8.79 -2.10 -2.94
CA ASN A 303 8.37 -3.47 -2.65
C ASN A 303 9.50 -4.32 -2.04
N LEU A 304 10.73 -4.22 -2.56
CA LEU A 304 11.89 -4.93 -2.01
C LEU A 304 12.28 -4.41 -0.62
N PHE A 305 12.21 -3.10 -0.41
CA PHE A 305 12.42 -2.47 0.90
C PHE A 305 11.39 -2.93 1.93
N ARG A 306 10.12 -3.06 1.53
CA ARG A 306 9.05 -3.59 2.39
C ARG A 306 9.36 -4.99 2.91
N ASP A 307 9.93 -5.85 2.07
CA ASP A 307 10.35 -7.19 2.48
C ASP A 307 11.49 -7.19 3.51
N CYS A 308 12.32 -6.15 3.47
CA CYS A 308 13.36 -5.88 4.46
C CYS A 308 12.83 -5.12 5.69
N GLY A 309 11.55 -4.75 5.73
CA GLY A 309 10.92 -4.05 6.85
C GLY A 309 10.90 -2.53 6.72
N TYR A 310 11.27 -1.96 5.57
CA TYR A 310 11.23 -0.52 5.31
C TYR A 310 10.02 -0.16 4.45
N PHE A 311 9.19 0.74 4.95
CA PHE A 311 7.99 1.19 4.25
C PHE A 311 8.20 2.63 3.82
N LEU A 312 8.20 2.87 2.50
CA LEU A 312 8.21 4.23 1.98
C LEU A 312 6.83 4.86 2.19
N ASP A 313 6.81 6.16 2.43
CA ASP A 313 5.58 6.92 2.60
C ASP A 313 4.78 6.93 1.30
N GLN A 314 3.47 6.76 1.42
CA GLN A 314 2.50 6.97 0.34
C GLN A 314 1.70 8.23 0.65
N PRO A 315 2.25 9.43 0.40
CA PRO A 315 1.62 10.70 0.79
C PRO A 315 0.27 10.92 0.12
N GLU A 316 0.05 10.34 -1.06
CA GLU A 316 -1.18 10.50 -1.82
C GLU A 316 -1.99 9.20 -1.85
N GLY A 317 -1.31 8.05 -1.91
CA GLY A 317 -1.94 6.75 -2.06
C GLY A 317 -2.94 6.75 -3.21
N LEU A 318 -4.18 6.35 -2.90
CA LEU A 318 -5.27 6.30 -3.87
C LEU A 318 -6.21 7.51 -3.78
N ALA A 319 -5.93 8.48 -2.90
CA ALA A 319 -6.76 9.66 -2.69
C ALA A 319 -6.92 10.49 -3.97
N TYR A 320 -5.88 10.57 -4.80
CA TYR A 320 -5.99 11.23 -6.11
C TYR A 320 -7.08 10.59 -7.00
N PHE A 321 -7.30 9.28 -6.88
CA PHE A 321 -8.28 8.54 -7.67
C PHE A 321 -9.65 8.43 -7.00
N GLY A 322 -9.88 9.19 -5.91
CA GLY A 322 -11.17 9.22 -5.21
C GLY A 322 -11.38 8.12 -4.18
N TYR A 323 -10.36 7.30 -3.88
CA TYR A 323 -10.46 6.30 -2.81
C TYR A 323 -10.03 6.89 -1.46
N SER A 324 -10.55 6.37 -0.36
CA SER A 324 -10.04 6.75 0.96
C SER A 324 -8.61 6.22 1.13
N SER A 325 -7.62 7.10 1.02
CA SER A 325 -6.32 6.86 1.63
C SER A 325 -6.00 8.03 2.53
N GLU A 326 -6.21 7.84 3.83
CA GLU A 326 -5.35 8.52 4.79
C GLU A 326 -3.92 8.14 4.37
N GLY A 327 -3.09 9.11 3.99
CA GLY A 327 -1.75 8.84 3.45
C GLY A 327 -1.09 7.74 4.29
N ARG A 328 -0.67 6.64 3.66
CA ARG A 328 -0.08 5.53 4.40
C ARG A 328 1.34 5.96 4.76
N ILE A 329 1.46 6.63 5.90
CA ILE A 329 2.75 6.93 6.53
C ILE A 329 3.43 5.57 6.73
N GLY A 330 4.69 5.45 6.29
CA GLY A 330 5.50 4.27 6.62
C GLY A 330 5.41 4.02 8.13
N ARG A 331 5.41 2.74 8.56
CA ARG A 331 5.35 2.43 10.00
C ARG A 331 6.39 3.27 10.74
N SER A 332 5.91 4.24 11.52
CA SER A 332 6.73 5.26 12.17
C SER A 332 7.86 4.60 12.98
N LYS A 333 9.05 5.22 12.94
CA LYS A 333 10.18 4.87 13.80
C LYS A 333 9.68 4.72 15.23
N SER A 334 10.00 3.60 15.89
CA SER A 334 9.69 3.47 17.32
C SER A 334 10.30 4.67 18.07
N PRO A 335 9.49 5.44 18.82
CA PRO A 335 9.98 6.60 19.57
C PRO A 335 10.98 6.21 20.67
N TYR A 336 11.13 4.90 20.94
CA TYR A 336 11.97 4.34 21.99
C TYR A 336 13.31 3.74 21.47
N GLY A 337 13.67 4.04 20.22
CA GLY A 337 14.83 3.46 19.52
C GLY A 337 16.23 3.86 19.99
N GLY A 338 16.37 4.92 20.81
CA GLY A 338 17.66 5.40 21.33
C GLY A 338 18.75 5.50 20.25
N ASP A 339 19.97 5.06 20.52
CA ASP A 339 21.10 5.10 19.56
C ASP A 339 21.46 3.73 18.95
N GLY A 340 20.64 2.69 19.18
CA GLY A 340 20.89 1.31 18.77
C GLY A 340 22.12 0.59 19.36
N HIS A 341 22.95 1.25 20.19
CA HIS A 341 24.25 0.71 20.62
C HIS A 341 24.45 0.72 22.13
N ASN A 342 23.93 1.74 22.82
CA ASN A 342 23.94 1.82 24.28
C ASN A 342 22.70 1.12 24.85
N ALA A 343 22.93 0.02 25.56
CA ALA A 343 21.90 -0.76 26.23
C ALA A 343 22.48 -1.48 27.46
N ASN A 344 21.61 -1.85 28.40
CA ASN A 344 22.01 -2.59 29.60
C ASN A 344 22.48 -4.02 29.24
N SER A 345 21.91 -4.57 28.18
CA SER A 345 22.29 -5.86 27.60
C SER A 345 22.27 -5.76 26.08
N VAL A 346 23.32 -6.27 25.44
CA VAL A 346 23.44 -6.40 23.99
C VAL A 346 23.79 -7.83 23.65
N ARG A 347 22.97 -8.48 22.82
CA ARG A 347 23.20 -9.84 22.34
C ARG A 347 23.36 -9.85 20.82
N LYS A 348 24.55 -10.24 20.35
CA LYS A 348 24.81 -10.51 18.92
C LYS A 348 24.01 -11.74 18.48
N MET A 349 23.27 -11.66 17.37
CA MET A 349 22.35 -12.74 16.95
C MET A 349 22.75 -13.38 15.62
N LYS A 350 22.61 -12.66 14.51
CA LYS A 350 22.83 -13.16 13.14
C LYS A 350 23.78 -12.22 12.40
N GLN A 351 24.55 -12.77 11.48
CA GLN A 351 25.39 -12.00 10.56
C GLN A 351 25.10 -12.47 9.13
N SER A 352 25.06 -11.54 8.20
CA SER A 352 24.85 -11.81 6.79
C SER A 352 25.44 -10.68 5.96
N GLU A 353 25.47 -10.85 4.65
CA GLU A 353 25.98 -9.85 3.72
C GLU A 353 25.27 -10.01 2.37
N ASP A 354 25.29 -8.95 1.58
CA ASP A 354 24.95 -8.97 0.17
C ASP A 354 26.08 -8.31 -0.65
N GLU A 355 25.81 -7.88 -1.88
CA GLU A 355 26.83 -7.30 -2.75
C GLU A 355 27.41 -5.99 -2.21
N ASP A 356 26.58 -5.12 -1.61
CA ASP A 356 26.97 -3.76 -1.23
C ASP A 356 27.13 -3.57 0.29
N PHE A 357 26.57 -4.47 1.12
CA PHE A 357 26.51 -4.29 2.58
C PHE A 357 26.88 -5.55 3.39
N PHE A 358 27.46 -5.31 4.57
CA PHE A 358 27.47 -6.25 5.69
C PHE A 358 26.31 -5.95 6.63
N TYR A 359 25.64 -6.98 7.14
CA TYR A 359 24.53 -6.88 8.08
C TYR A 359 24.82 -7.61 9.38
N GLN A 360 24.34 -7.01 10.47
CA GLN A 360 24.39 -7.60 11.80
C GLN A 360 23.05 -7.40 12.51
N LEU A 361 22.44 -8.50 12.95
CA LEU A 361 21.29 -8.46 13.86
C LEU A 361 21.77 -8.50 15.29
N SER A 362 21.31 -7.58 16.12
CA SER A 362 21.51 -7.62 17.57
C SER A 362 20.18 -7.48 18.29
N TRP A 363 20.14 -7.95 19.53
CA TRP A 363 19.05 -7.71 20.47
C TRP A 363 19.56 -6.80 21.57
N ILE A 364 18.79 -5.76 21.89
CA ILE A 364 19.13 -4.82 22.94
C ILE A 364 18.02 -4.75 24.00
N GLU A 365 18.41 -4.64 25.26
CA GLU A 365 17.49 -4.40 26.38
C GLU A 365 17.91 -3.14 27.15
N ARG A 366 16.99 -2.20 27.27
CA ARG A 366 17.10 -0.96 28.03
C ARG A 366 16.08 -0.95 29.15
N ALA A 367 16.18 0.04 30.04
CA ALA A 367 15.26 0.19 31.17
C ALA A 367 13.77 0.20 30.75
N ASN A 368 13.45 0.84 29.61
CA ASN A 368 12.06 1.06 29.17
C ASN A 368 11.76 0.51 27.77
N SER A 369 12.72 -0.11 27.09
CA SER A 369 12.51 -0.67 25.75
C SER A 369 13.43 -1.85 25.50
N LYS A 370 12.97 -2.79 24.69
CA LYS A 370 13.77 -3.91 24.19
C LYS A 370 13.38 -4.20 22.76
N GLY A 371 14.29 -4.77 21.98
CA GLY A 371 14.02 -5.02 20.57
C GLY A 371 15.26 -5.39 19.78
N TRP A 372 15.08 -5.47 18.47
CA TRP A 372 16.14 -5.82 17.54
C TRP A 372 16.74 -4.58 16.91
N VAL A 373 18.05 -4.60 16.72
CA VAL A 373 18.76 -3.60 15.92
C VAL A 373 19.35 -4.29 14.71
N ILE A 374 19.02 -3.78 13.53
CA ILE A 374 19.66 -4.21 12.27
C ILE A 374 20.71 -3.16 11.97
N HIS A 375 21.97 -3.56 12.02
CA HIS A 375 23.11 -2.73 11.64
C HIS A 375 23.52 -3.09 10.22
N CYS A 376 23.83 -2.10 9.40
CA CYS A 376 24.42 -2.26 8.09
C CYS A 376 25.72 -1.44 7.96
N LYS A 377 26.70 -2.01 7.27
CA LYS A 377 27.97 -1.36 6.93
C LYS A 377 28.20 -1.51 5.43
N ILE A 378 28.51 -0.41 4.75
CA ILE A 378 28.80 -0.43 3.30
C ILE A 378 30.14 -1.15 3.09
N LYS A 379 30.20 -2.13 2.19
CA LYS A 379 31.41 -2.94 1.93
C LYS A 379 32.54 -2.12 1.31
N ASN A 380 32.20 -1.29 0.34
CA ASN A 380 33.16 -0.49 -0.40
C ASN A 380 32.80 1.00 -0.31
N SER A 381 33.64 1.77 0.37
CA SER A 381 33.45 3.20 0.59
C SER A 381 33.48 4.05 -0.69
N SER A 382 33.81 3.48 -1.85
CA SER A 382 33.74 4.18 -3.15
C SER A 382 32.32 4.35 -3.70
N HIS A 383 31.30 3.67 -3.15
CA HIS A 383 29.91 3.84 -3.56
C HIS A 383 29.30 5.11 -2.95
N GLN A 384 29.61 6.27 -3.52
CA GLN A 384 29.12 7.58 -3.06
C GLN A 384 27.58 7.72 -3.15
N GLU A 385 26.90 6.86 -3.92
CA GLU A 385 25.45 6.90 -4.12
C GLU A 385 24.64 6.15 -3.03
N LEU A 386 25.26 5.28 -2.23
CA LEU A 386 24.57 4.49 -1.20
C LEU A 386 24.23 5.27 0.08
N PRO A 387 25.08 6.17 0.62
CA PRO A 387 24.73 6.95 1.80
C PRO A 387 23.44 7.80 1.65
N PRO A 388 23.18 8.46 0.50
CA PRO A 388 21.89 9.10 0.23
C PRO A 388 20.68 8.17 0.34
N VAL A 389 20.80 6.91 -0.10
CA VAL A 389 19.74 5.90 0.03
C VAL A 389 19.45 5.60 1.50
N LEU A 390 20.48 5.36 2.31
CA LEU A 390 20.31 5.07 3.74
C LEU A 390 19.68 6.26 4.48
N LYS A 391 20.08 7.48 4.13
CA LYS A 391 19.49 8.72 4.64
C LYS A 391 18.03 8.88 4.22
N PHE A 392 17.69 8.54 2.97
CA PHE A 392 16.32 8.54 2.47
C PHE A 392 15.43 7.51 3.18
N LEU A 393 15.97 6.33 3.46
CA LEU A 393 15.35 5.29 4.27
C LEU A 393 15.41 5.57 5.78
N ASP A 394 15.90 6.75 6.14
CA ASP A 394 15.80 7.26 7.49
C ASP A 394 16.64 6.45 8.51
N PHE A 395 17.70 5.78 8.04
CA PHE A 395 18.66 5.09 8.91
C PHE A 395 19.42 6.08 9.78
N ASN A 396 19.68 5.67 11.02
CA ASN A 396 20.57 6.40 11.91
C ASN A 396 22.02 5.99 11.62
N ALA A 397 22.95 6.95 11.62
CA ALA A 397 24.38 6.66 11.52
C ALA A 397 25.01 6.58 12.91
N PHE A 398 25.97 5.68 13.09
CA PHE A 398 26.77 5.57 14.30
C PHE A 398 28.24 5.40 13.91
N SER A 399 29.12 6.24 14.45
CA SER A 399 30.51 6.34 14.01
C SER A 399 31.40 5.18 14.46
N GLU A 400 31.17 4.65 15.66
CA GLU A 400 32.06 3.68 16.29
C GLU A 400 31.30 2.42 16.70
N CYS A 401 30.85 1.62 15.73
CA CYS A 401 30.00 0.46 16.01
C CYS A 401 30.81 -0.70 16.63
N PRO A 402 30.56 -1.11 17.90
CA PRO A 402 31.26 -2.24 18.51
C PRO A 402 30.99 -3.59 17.82
N LEU A 403 29.96 -3.68 16.97
CA LEU A 403 29.63 -4.90 16.22
C LEU A 403 30.34 -5.00 14.87
N PHE A 404 30.96 -3.90 14.42
CA PHE A 404 31.74 -3.82 13.20
C PHE A 404 33.13 -3.25 13.49
N ASP A 405 33.78 -3.73 14.55
CA ASP A 405 35.17 -3.37 14.89
C ASP A 405 35.41 -1.85 15.00
N PHE A 406 34.42 -1.13 15.55
CA PHE A 406 34.38 0.32 15.70
C PHE A 406 34.38 1.11 14.39
N GLU A 407 34.05 0.47 13.27
CA GLU A 407 33.75 1.16 12.02
C GLU A 407 32.36 1.79 12.02
N LYS A 408 32.16 2.76 11.12
CA LYS A 408 30.87 3.42 10.94
C LYS A 408 29.81 2.41 10.48
N CYS A 409 28.67 2.41 11.14
CA CYS A 409 27.49 1.67 10.71
C CYS A 409 26.27 2.58 10.54
N PHE A 410 25.28 2.07 9.86
CA PHE A 410 23.93 2.61 9.83
C PHE A 410 23.00 1.59 10.46
N TRP A 411 21.95 2.03 11.14
CA TRP A 411 21.09 1.12 11.87
C TRP A 411 19.64 1.55 11.92
N MET A 412 18.77 0.55 12.15
CA MET A 412 17.36 0.72 12.47
C MET A 412 16.99 -0.12 13.70
N PHE A 413 15.94 0.26 14.40
CA PHE A 413 15.42 -0.47 15.56
C PHE A 413 13.99 -0.95 15.33
N ILE A 414 13.77 -2.22 15.63
CA ILE A 414 12.46 -2.88 15.63
C ILE A 414 12.12 -3.16 17.09
N GLU A 415 11.20 -2.37 17.65
CA GLU A 415 10.76 -2.53 19.03
C GLU A 415 10.05 -3.85 19.25
N TYR A 416 10.36 -4.52 20.36
CA TYR A 416 9.64 -5.71 20.78
C TYR A 416 8.24 -5.34 21.25
N GLN A 417 7.24 -5.97 20.64
CA GLN A 417 5.84 -5.80 21.03
C GLN A 417 5.25 -7.16 21.42
N THR A 418 4.60 -7.21 22.58
CA THR A 418 3.76 -8.35 22.98
C THR A 418 2.38 -8.22 22.34
N ARG A 419 1.95 -9.24 21.59
CA ARG A 419 0.54 -9.32 21.17
C ARG A 419 -0.32 -9.78 22.35
N ASN A 420 -1.44 -9.10 22.60
CA ASN A 420 -2.30 -9.23 23.79
C ASN A 420 -3.00 -10.59 24.00
N SER A 421 -2.52 -11.68 23.41
CA SER A 421 -3.12 -13.00 23.64
C SER A 421 -2.13 -14.16 23.69
N ASP A 422 -0.82 -13.99 23.46
CA ASP A 422 0.12 -15.11 23.59
C ASP A 422 1.40 -14.66 24.30
N VAL A 423 1.75 -15.35 25.39
CA VAL A 423 2.95 -15.06 26.20
C VAL A 423 4.24 -15.38 25.42
N PHE A 424 4.12 -16.05 24.26
CA PHE A 424 5.23 -16.55 23.44
C PHE A 424 5.30 -16.02 22.00
N GLU A 425 4.35 -15.21 21.51
CA GLU A 425 4.38 -14.67 20.14
C GLU A 425 4.45 -13.12 20.11
N GLY A 426 5.63 -12.60 20.43
CA GLY A 426 6.00 -11.22 20.07
C GLY A 426 6.28 -11.09 18.57
N ASN A 427 6.59 -9.87 18.10
CA ASN A 427 6.97 -9.60 16.70
C ASN A 427 8.38 -10.13 16.30
N ALA A 428 8.86 -11.20 16.95
CA ALA A 428 10.18 -11.77 16.75
C ALA A 428 10.35 -12.40 15.38
N GLU A 429 9.38 -13.20 14.94
CA GLU A 429 9.40 -13.81 13.61
C GLU A 429 9.45 -12.72 12.52
N TYR A 430 8.69 -11.63 12.70
CA TYR A 430 8.72 -10.47 11.82
C TYR A 430 10.12 -9.85 11.74
N ALA A 431 10.75 -9.55 12.87
CA ALA A 431 12.08 -8.95 12.91
C ALA A 431 13.15 -9.86 12.25
N HIS A 432 13.09 -11.17 12.52
CA HIS A 432 13.99 -12.14 11.91
C HIS A 432 13.77 -12.29 10.40
N ARG A 433 12.51 -12.32 9.94
CA ARG A 433 12.18 -12.38 8.51
C ARG A 433 12.65 -11.13 7.78
N CYS A 434 12.42 -9.94 8.34
CA CYS A 434 12.93 -8.69 7.79
C CYS A 434 14.46 -8.72 7.66
N TYR A 435 15.17 -9.17 8.70
CA TYR A 435 16.62 -9.35 8.65
C TYR A 435 17.06 -10.33 7.55
N ASP A 436 16.45 -11.51 7.47
CA ASP A 436 16.82 -12.54 6.50
C ASP A 436 16.57 -12.09 5.04
N SER A 437 15.64 -11.16 4.82
CA SER A 437 15.42 -10.53 3.50
C SER A 437 16.55 -9.59 3.06
N HIS A 438 17.31 -8.97 4.00
CA HIS A 438 18.33 -7.97 3.64
C HIS A 438 19.37 -8.54 2.68
N ALA A 439 19.95 -9.69 3.03
CA ALA A 439 20.97 -10.37 2.24
C ALA A 439 20.51 -10.75 0.81
N LYS A 440 19.20 -10.78 0.56
CA LYS A 440 18.61 -11.18 -0.72
C LYS A 440 18.13 -10.00 -1.56
N LYS A 441 17.78 -8.88 -0.93
CA LYS A 441 16.93 -7.85 -1.55
C LYS A 441 17.46 -6.42 -1.41
N PHE A 442 18.25 -6.10 -0.39
CA PHE A 442 18.49 -4.71 -0.01
C PHE A 442 19.43 -3.98 -0.97
N SER A 443 20.58 -4.56 -1.37
CA SER A 443 21.42 -3.99 -2.45
C SER A 443 20.64 -3.76 -3.75
N THR A 444 19.85 -4.75 -4.16
CA THR A 444 19.00 -4.64 -5.36
C THR A 444 18.00 -3.50 -5.24
N ALA A 445 17.36 -3.33 -4.07
CA ALA A 445 16.45 -2.24 -3.80
C ALA A 445 17.15 -0.88 -3.85
N ALA A 446 18.32 -0.76 -3.22
CA ALA A 446 19.12 0.47 -3.22
C ALA A 446 19.52 0.90 -4.63
N ARG A 447 20.01 -0.04 -5.46
CA ARG A 447 20.38 0.25 -6.86
C ARG A 447 19.21 0.68 -7.71
N LYS A 448 18.03 0.06 -7.52
CA LYS A 448 16.80 0.48 -8.22
C LYS A 448 16.36 1.88 -7.82
N LEU A 449 16.46 2.21 -6.54
CA LEU A 449 16.15 3.56 -6.05
C LEU A 449 17.13 4.60 -6.65
N ILE A 450 18.42 4.27 -6.74
CA ILE A 450 19.44 5.11 -7.38
C ILE A 450 19.14 5.28 -8.87
N GLN A 451 18.80 4.20 -9.59
CA GLN A 451 18.43 4.25 -11.01
C GLN A 451 17.22 5.17 -11.24
N ALA A 452 16.17 5.04 -10.41
CA ALA A 452 15.01 5.92 -10.47
C ALA A 452 15.39 7.39 -10.25
N ASN A 453 16.28 7.68 -9.29
CA ASN A 453 16.76 9.04 -9.06
C ASN A 453 17.60 9.58 -10.22
N ASN A 454 18.46 8.75 -10.81
CA ASN A 454 19.37 9.17 -11.88
C ASN A 454 18.60 9.52 -13.15
N LEU A 455 17.58 8.73 -13.52
CA LEU A 455 16.67 9.04 -14.64
C LEU A 455 16.01 10.41 -14.48
N MET A 456 15.52 10.72 -13.28
CA MET A 456 14.85 12.00 -13.01
C MET A 456 15.82 13.17 -12.86
N SER A 457 17.05 12.89 -12.43
CA SER A 457 18.12 13.88 -12.25
C SER A 457 18.55 14.52 -13.56
N GLU A 458 18.40 13.82 -14.70
CA GLU A 458 18.65 14.39 -16.04
C GLU A 458 17.75 15.60 -16.35
N PHE A 459 16.60 15.68 -15.69
CA PHE A 459 15.61 16.75 -15.84
C PHE A 459 15.61 17.73 -14.65
N GLY A 460 16.57 17.60 -13.73
CA GLY A 460 16.68 18.46 -12.55
C GLY A 460 15.78 18.06 -11.37
N PHE A 461 15.13 16.90 -11.41
CA PHE A 461 14.34 16.39 -10.29
C PHE A 461 15.16 15.38 -9.48
N HIS A 462 15.29 15.63 -8.17
CA HIS A 462 16.10 14.79 -7.27
C HIS A 462 15.31 14.49 -6.00
N PHE A 463 15.19 13.21 -5.64
CA PHE A 463 14.57 12.79 -4.38
C PHE A 463 15.56 12.13 -3.41
N LEU A 464 16.70 11.63 -3.89
CA LEU A 464 17.85 11.25 -3.05
C LEU A 464 18.73 12.47 -2.80
N LYS A 465 18.79 12.92 -1.55
CA LYS A 465 19.62 14.06 -1.14
C LYS A 465 21.03 13.59 -0.78
N SER A 466 22.05 14.27 -1.30
CA SER A 466 23.44 14.13 -0.84
C SER A 466 23.62 14.47 0.64
#